data_AF-A0A8T5PVS2-F1
#
_entry.id   AF-A0A8T5PVS2-F1
#
_cell.length_a   1.000
_cell.length_b   1.000
_cell.length_c   1.000
_cell.angle_alpha   90.00
_cell.angle_beta   90.00
_cell.angle_gamma   90.00
#
_symmetry.space_group_name_H-M   'P 1'
#
loop_
_entity.id
_entity.type
_entity.pdbx_description
1 polymer ?
#
loop_
_entity_poly.entity_id
_entity_poly.type
_entity_poly.pdbx_seq_one_letter_code
_entity_poly.pdbx_strand_id
1 'polypeptide(L)'
;MANKKRLREAMEDVEYEDLLKLDKDLSSGGLHLKKLVAQKLHDIESEQVKLCATCGTSINPYFIDDFTLTFGRRDFRKRAHFCGTDCLKYFLNSLESEEKNRLKTKPTESF
;
A
#
# COMPACT_ATOMS: atom_id res chain seq x y z
N MET A 1 -1.69 -14.16 -3.34
CA MET A 1 -0.64 -15.15 -2.99
C MET A 1 0.74 -14.54 -2.74
N ALA A 2 1.07 -13.35 -3.24
CA ALA A 2 2.38 -12.71 -3.04
C ALA A 2 2.75 -12.42 -1.55
N ASN A 3 1.77 -12.01 -0.72
CA ASN A 3 2.03 -11.69 0.70
C ASN A 3 2.47 -12.90 1.54
N LYS A 4 1.96 -14.10 1.24
CA LYS A 4 2.31 -15.32 2.00
C LYS A 4 3.76 -15.76 1.72
N LYS A 5 4.27 -15.45 0.53
CA LYS A 5 5.65 -15.78 0.14
C LYS A 5 6.66 -14.89 0.88
N ARG A 6 6.44 -13.57 0.87
CA ARG A 6 7.33 -12.62 1.55
C ARG A 6 7.37 -12.80 3.07
N LEU A 7 6.22 -13.12 3.68
CA LEU A 7 6.18 -13.41 5.11
C LEU A 7 6.96 -14.68 5.46
N ARG A 8 6.91 -15.70 4.59
CA ARG A 8 7.66 -16.94 4.77
C ARG A 8 9.17 -16.69 4.66
N GLU A 9 9.60 -15.94 3.65
CA GLU A 9 11.00 -15.52 3.49
C GLU A 9 11.48 -14.75 4.74
N ALA A 10 10.67 -13.82 5.27
CA ALA A 10 11.00 -13.09 6.50
C ALA A 10 11.10 -13.97 7.77
N MET A 11 10.53 -15.18 7.76
CA MET A 11 10.62 -16.11 8.88
C MET A 11 11.88 -16.99 8.83
N GLU A 12 12.56 -17.06 7.69
CA GLU A 12 13.77 -17.89 7.52
C GLU A 12 14.95 -17.35 8.34
N ASP A 13 14.97 -16.04 8.60
CA ASP A 13 16.03 -15.36 9.34
C ASP A 13 15.73 -15.22 10.86
N VAL A 14 14.59 -15.73 11.34
CA VAL A 14 14.20 -15.61 12.75
C VAL A 14 14.73 -16.79 13.56
N GLU A 15 15.45 -16.51 14.64
CA GLU A 15 16.00 -17.54 15.51
C GLU A 15 14.92 -18.37 16.20
N TYR A 16 15.25 -19.63 16.52
CA TYR A 16 14.31 -20.58 17.12
C TYR A 16 13.66 -20.07 18.41
N GLU A 17 14.42 -19.40 19.29
CA GLU A 17 13.89 -18.86 20.53
C GLU A 17 12.86 -17.75 20.29
N ASP A 18 13.06 -16.92 19.27
CA ASP A 18 12.14 -15.84 18.93
C ASP A 18 10.91 -16.37 18.18
N LEU A 19 11.06 -17.44 17.40
CA LEU A 19 9.93 -18.17 16.84
C LEU A 19 9.02 -18.76 17.94
N LEU A 20 9.60 -19.31 19.02
CA LEU A 20 8.83 -19.80 20.17
C LEU A 20 8.08 -18.66 20.88
N LYS A 21 8.71 -17.49 21.05
CA LYS A 21 8.06 -16.31 21.64
C LYS A 21 6.91 -15.81 20.76
N LEU A 22 7.12 -15.76 19.45
CA LEU A 22 6.11 -15.39 18.47
C LEU A 22 4.91 -16.34 18.47
N ASP A 23 5.16 -17.66 18.49
CA ASP A 23 4.11 -18.68 18.57
C ASP A 23 3.26 -18.53 19.85
N LYS A 24 3.93 -18.27 20.98
CA LYS A 24 3.26 -18.00 22.26
C LYS A 24 2.43 -16.70 22.21
N ASP A 25 2.97 -15.62 21.66
CA ASP A 25 2.23 -14.36 21.52
C ASP A 25 1.01 -14.54 20.63
N LEU A 26 1.16 -15.18 19.46
CA LEU A 26 0.08 -15.46 18.52
C LEU A 26 -1.02 -16.34 19.16
N SER A 27 -0.62 -17.37 19.90
CA SER A 27 -1.54 -18.24 20.64
C SER A 27 -2.32 -17.48 21.73
N SER A 28 -1.73 -16.43 22.30
CA SER A 28 -2.37 -15.55 23.27
C SER A 28 -3.17 -14.39 22.65
N GLY A 29 -3.36 -14.38 21.33
CA GLY A 29 -4.13 -13.36 20.60
C GLY A 29 -3.28 -12.28 19.92
N GLY A 30 -1.95 -12.42 19.92
CA GLY A 30 -0.99 -11.62 19.17
C GLY A 30 -0.84 -10.18 19.66
N LEU A 31 -0.92 -9.94 20.96
CA LEU A 31 -0.95 -8.59 21.53
C LEU A 31 0.33 -7.81 21.19
N HIS A 32 1.50 -8.44 21.38
CA HIS A 32 2.78 -7.79 21.16
C HIS A 32 3.04 -7.57 19.66
N LEU A 33 2.75 -8.58 18.84
CA LEU A 33 2.92 -8.47 17.38
C LEU A 33 1.99 -7.40 16.80
N LYS A 34 0.73 -7.33 17.24
CA LYS A 34 -0.21 -6.27 16.83
C LYS A 34 0.32 -4.89 17.18
N LYS A 35 0.85 -4.71 18.40
CA LYS A 35 1.44 -3.43 18.82
C LYS A 35 2.65 -3.07 17.95
N LEU A 36 3.51 -4.04 17.64
CA LEU A 36 4.71 -3.83 16.83
C LEU A 36 4.37 -3.45 15.38
N VAL A 37 3.39 -4.12 14.77
CA VAL A 37 2.88 -3.74 13.44
C VAL A 37 2.23 -2.37 13.45
N ALA A 38 1.38 -2.07 14.44
CA ALA A 38 0.74 -0.77 14.57
C ALA A 38 1.76 0.36 14.74
N GLN A 39 2.79 0.13 15.56
CA GLN A 39 3.87 1.09 15.74
C GLN A 39 4.66 1.30 14.44
N LYS A 40 5.00 0.23 13.72
CA LYS A 40 5.71 0.37 12.45
C LYS A 40 4.88 1.11 11.39
N LEU A 41 3.57 0.88 11.33
CA LEU A 41 2.66 1.63 10.47
C LEU A 41 2.64 3.12 10.86
N HIS A 42 2.55 3.40 12.16
CA HIS A 42 2.59 4.77 12.66
C HIS A 42 3.91 5.47 12.32
N ASP A 43 5.04 4.79 12.46
CA ASP A 43 6.35 5.34 12.11
C ASP A 43 6.40 5.70 10.61
N ILE A 44 5.94 4.79 9.73
CA ILE A 44 5.85 5.03 8.28
C ILE A 44 4.96 6.24 7.95
N GLU A 45 3.81 6.36 8.61
CA GLU A 45 2.90 7.49 8.45
C GLU A 45 3.52 8.81 8.97
N SER A 46 4.27 8.75 10.07
CA SER A 46 4.90 9.90 10.72
C SER A 46 6.13 10.43 9.98
N GLU A 47 6.88 9.56 9.30
CA GLU A 47 8.13 9.91 8.59
C GLU A 47 7.87 10.61 7.24
N GLN A 48 6.64 10.99 6.90
CA GLN A 48 6.25 11.50 5.57
C GLN A 48 6.75 10.61 4.42
N VAL A 49 6.93 9.31 4.67
CA VAL A 49 7.40 8.38 3.65
C VAL A 49 6.31 8.27 2.59
N LYS A 50 6.58 8.83 1.42
CA LYS A 50 5.69 8.73 0.27
C LYS A 50 5.70 7.28 -0.18
N LEU A 51 4.58 6.58 -0.08
CA LEU A 51 4.47 5.24 -0.66
C LEU A 51 3.97 5.34 -2.10
N CYS A 52 4.49 4.49 -2.97
CA CYS A 52 3.98 4.34 -4.32
C CYS A 52 2.52 3.85 -4.26
N ALA A 53 1.59 4.63 -4.83
CA ALA A 53 0.17 4.30 -4.86
C ALA A 53 -0.16 3.03 -5.67
N THR A 54 0.79 2.56 -6.50
CA THR A 54 0.63 1.36 -7.32
C THR A 54 1.22 0.12 -6.67
N CYS A 55 2.49 0.17 -6.25
CA CYS A 55 3.24 -1.02 -5.80
C CYS A 55 3.59 -1.03 -4.31
N GLY A 56 3.35 0.07 -3.59
CA GLY A 56 3.64 0.20 -2.15
C GLY A 56 5.12 0.40 -1.80
N THR A 57 6.02 0.52 -2.78
CA THR A 57 7.43 0.83 -2.54
C THR A 57 7.59 2.21 -1.91
N SER A 58 8.49 2.35 -0.94
CA SER A 58 8.87 3.63 -0.35
C SER A 58 9.57 4.52 -1.37
N ILE A 59 9.06 5.74 -1.55
CA ILE A 59 9.63 6.78 -2.40
C ILE A 59 10.40 7.73 -1.48
N ASN A 60 11.71 7.81 -1.71
CA ASN A 60 12.55 8.75 -0.99
C ASN A 60 12.27 10.17 -1.51
N PRO A 61 11.74 11.10 -0.70
CA PRO A 61 11.40 12.45 -1.14
C PRO A 61 12.62 13.30 -1.55
N TYR A 62 13.84 12.85 -1.25
CA TYR A 62 15.09 13.53 -1.60
C TYR A 62 15.73 13.03 -2.90
N PHE A 63 15.19 11.98 -3.55
CA PHE A 63 15.66 11.50 -4.85
C PHE A 63 14.74 11.98 -5.99
N ILE A 64 15.35 12.23 -7.15
CA ILE A 64 14.93 13.20 -8.17
C ILE A 64 13.71 12.77 -9.01
N ASP A 65 13.26 11.51 -8.92
CA ASP A 65 12.20 10.97 -9.78
C ASP A 65 10.87 10.67 -9.04
N ASP A 66 10.37 11.63 -8.24
CA ASP A 66 9.02 11.55 -7.67
C ASP A 66 7.97 11.99 -8.71
N PHE A 67 7.23 11.02 -9.26
CA PHE A 67 6.05 11.31 -10.05
C PHE A 67 4.85 11.47 -9.13
N THR A 68 4.29 12.68 -9.06
CA THR A 68 3.12 12.98 -8.23
C THR A 68 1.91 13.37 -9.08
N LEU A 69 0.77 12.73 -8.84
CA LEU A 69 -0.53 13.11 -9.40
C LEU A 69 -1.39 13.76 -8.32
N THR A 70 -1.87 14.98 -8.57
CA THR A 70 -2.83 15.68 -7.70
C THR A 70 -4.17 15.78 -8.39
N PHE A 71 -5.24 15.31 -7.76
CA PHE A 71 -6.58 15.23 -8.36
C PHE A 71 -7.69 15.47 -7.34
N GLY A 72 -8.87 15.88 -7.81
CA GLY A 72 -10.02 16.23 -6.97
C GLY A 72 -10.35 17.72 -6.96
N ARG A 73 -11.46 18.08 -6.33
CA ARG A 73 -11.90 19.49 -6.18
C ARG A 73 -10.89 20.28 -5.36
N ARG A 74 -10.90 21.60 -5.50
CA ARG A 74 -9.94 22.52 -4.83
C ARG A 74 -9.83 22.24 -3.32
N ASP A 75 -10.94 21.94 -2.67
CA ASP A 75 -11.01 21.70 -1.21
C ASP A 75 -10.77 20.23 -0.81
N PHE A 76 -10.73 19.31 -1.78
CA PHE A 76 -10.57 17.86 -1.57
C PHE A 76 -9.51 17.28 -2.50
N ARG A 77 -8.36 17.96 -2.60
CA ARG A 77 -7.24 17.48 -3.39
C ARG A 77 -6.64 16.24 -2.73
N LYS A 78 -6.61 15.15 -3.48
CA LYS A 78 -5.83 13.95 -3.17
C LYS A 78 -4.51 14.00 -3.91
N ARG A 79 -3.47 13.41 -3.31
CA ARG A 79 -2.15 13.26 -3.91
C ARG A 79 -1.80 11.78 -3.95
N ALA A 80 -1.31 11.31 -5.08
CA ALA A 80 -0.74 9.98 -5.25
C ALA A 80 0.70 10.14 -5.74
N HIS A 81 1.61 9.37 -5.14
CA HIS A 81 3.03 9.35 -5.49
C HIS A 81 3.35 8.04 -6.20
N PHE A 82 4.29 8.06 -7.14
CA PHE A 82 4.71 6.87 -7.90
C PHE A 82 6.23 6.81 -7.97
N CYS A 83 6.76 5.60 -7.76
CA CYS A 83 8.21 5.35 -7.79
C CYS A 83 8.81 5.33 -9.20
N GLY A 84 7.97 5.43 -10.24
CA GLY A 84 8.38 5.34 -11.64
C GLY A 84 7.23 5.59 -12.61
N THR A 85 7.59 5.82 -13.87
CA THR A 85 6.64 6.10 -14.97
C THR A 85 5.77 4.90 -15.30
N ASP A 86 6.28 3.68 -15.11
CA ASP A 86 5.58 2.41 -15.26
C ASP A 86 4.42 2.30 -14.24
N CYS A 87 4.69 2.59 -12.97
CA CYS A 87 3.70 2.59 -11.89
C CYS A 87 2.63 3.66 -12.12
N LEU A 88 3.01 4.85 -12.59
CA LEU A 88 2.07 5.90 -12.98
C LEU A 88 1.19 5.46 -14.16
N LYS A 89 1.80 4.91 -15.22
CA LYS A 89 1.07 4.46 -16.42
C LYS A 89 0.07 3.36 -16.09
N TYR A 90 0.47 2.39 -15.27
CA TYR A 90 -0.42 1.35 -14.78
C TYR A 90 -1.62 1.93 -14.03
N PHE A 91 -1.36 2.90 -13.14
CA PHE A 91 -2.41 3.56 -12.38
C PHE A 91 -3.41 4.28 -13.30
N LEU A 92 -2.93 5.08 -14.26
CA LEU A 92 -3.79 5.77 -15.23
C LEU A 92 -4.65 4.79 -16.04
N ASN A 93 -4.06 3.69 -16.52
CA ASN A 93 -4.79 2.65 -17.24
C ASN A 93 -5.88 1.99 -16.37
N SER A 94 -5.60 1.77 -15.09
CA SER A 94 -6.59 1.21 -14.16
C SER A 94 -7.78 2.16 -13.98
N LEU A 95 -7.55 3.47 -13.86
CA LEU A 95 -8.62 4.47 -13.77
C LEU A 95 -9.49 4.50 -15.03
N GLU A 96 -8.89 4.48 -16.21
CA GLU A 96 -9.65 4.42 -17.48
C GLU A 96 -10.52 3.16 -17.56
N SER A 97 -9.99 2.02 -17.09
CA SER A 97 -10.74 0.76 -17.09
C SER A 97 -11.94 0.81 -16.14
N GLU A 98 -11.78 1.42 -14.96
CA GLU A 98 -12.86 1.64 -14.01
C GLU A 98 -13.92 2.59 -14.56
N GLU A 99 -13.53 3.67 -15.23
CA GLU A 99 -14.45 4.62 -15.85
C GLU A 99 -15.28 3.94 -16.95
N LYS A 100 -14.64 3.16 -17.82
CA LYS A 100 -15.34 2.36 -18.86
C LYS A 100 -16.34 1.38 -18.24
N ASN A 101 -16.01 0.77 -17.10
CA ASN A 101 -16.92 -0.13 -16.39
C ASN A 101 -18.09 0.61 -15.72
N ARG A 102 -17.86 1.82 -15.19
CA ARG A 102 -18.93 2.69 -14.66
C ARG A 102 -19.89 3.17 -15.74
N LEU A 103 -19.41 3.40 -16.96
CA LEU A 103 -20.25 3.80 -18.10
C LEU A 103 -21.11 2.64 -18.63
N LYS A 104 -20.62 1.40 -18.60
CA LYS A 104 -21.38 0.20 -19.00
C LYS A 104 -22.53 -0.16 -18.04
N THR A 105 -22.49 0.33 -16.81
CA THR A 105 -23.45 -0.02 -15.74
C THR A 105 -24.54 1.02 -15.53
N LYS A 106 -24.53 2.15 -16.24
CA LYS A 106 -25.68 3.06 -16.25
C LYS A 106 -26.81 2.41 -17.05
N PRO A 107 -27.99 2.13 -16.46
CA PRO A 107 -29.15 1.78 -17.24
C PRO A 107 -29.43 2.94 -18.18
N THR A 108 -29.60 2.66 -19.46
CA THR A 108 -30.30 3.56 -20.38
C THR A 108 -31.69 3.79 -19.81
N GLU A 109 -31.89 4.87 -19.07
CA GLU A 109 -33.21 5.43 -18.82
C GLU A 109 -33.74 5.91 -20.17
N SER A 110 -34.51 5.03 -20.82
CA SER A 110 -35.43 5.37 -21.89
C SER A 110 -36.55 6.21 -21.30
N PHE A 111 -36.56 7.51 -21.64
CA PHE A 111 -37.75 8.36 -21.55
C PHE A 111 -38.63 8.15 -22.78
#